data_AF-A0A6N8B4N3-F1
#
_entry.id   AF-A0A6N8B4N3-F1
#
_cell.length_a   1.000
_cell.length_b   1.000
_cell.length_c   1.000
_cell.angle_alpha   90.00
_cell.angle_beta   90.00
_cell.angle_gamma   90.00
#
_symmetry.space_group_name_H-M   'P 1'
#
loop_
_entity.id
_entity.type
_entity.pdbx_description
1 polymer ?
#
loop_
_entity_poly.entity_id
_entity_poly.type
_entity_poly.pdbx_seq_one_letter_code
_entity_poly.pdbx_strand_id
1 'polypeptide(L)'
;MFKKKSVMMLLICLLSLQLGVGCWVVLDVIGQAEAREHLQEASYSGELILNNKKINWMNAEITAYTWTGNRTYTGTWPEKGKTVAVDPEIIPLGSKVYIKGLGVFKAEDTGSAVKGKVVDMYIGHSKEKARHFGRQDRQVVILDAAG
;
A
#
# COMPACT_ATOMS: atom_id res chain seq x y z
N MET A 1 -26.21 -27.63 -1.75
CA MET A 1 -25.82 -27.44 -3.18
C MET A 1 -24.38 -27.96 -3.38
N PHE A 2 -24.18 -29.28 -3.40
CA PHE A 2 -22.83 -29.92 -3.39
C PHE A 2 -22.62 -30.95 -4.52
N LYS A 3 -23.45 -30.93 -5.58
CA LYS A 3 -23.38 -31.94 -6.66
C LYS A 3 -22.58 -31.55 -7.91
N LYS A 4 -22.15 -30.28 -8.06
CA LYS A 4 -21.43 -29.83 -9.28
C LYS A 4 -19.90 -29.98 -9.22
N LYS A 5 -19.29 -29.96 -8.03
CA LYS A 5 -17.82 -30.01 -7.87
C LYS A 5 -17.21 -31.40 -8.14
N SER A 6 -17.96 -32.47 -7.91
CA SER A 6 -17.46 -33.84 -8.00
C SER A 6 -17.38 -34.38 -9.44
N VAL A 7 -18.29 -33.93 -10.33
CA VAL A 7 -18.30 -34.36 -11.75
C VAL A 7 -17.17 -33.71 -12.56
N MET A 8 -16.83 -32.45 -12.24
CA MET A 8 -15.76 -31.71 -12.92
C MET A 8 -14.37 -32.29 -12.64
N MET A 9 -14.17 -32.82 -11.42
CA MET A 9 -12.92 -33.46 -10.99
C MET A 9 -12.73 -34.85 -11.64
N LEU A 10 -13.82 -35.56 -11.94
CA LEU A 10 -13.78 -36.83 -12.67
C LEU A 10 -13.49 -36.65 -14.17
N LEU A 11 -13.99 -35.58 -14.82
CA LEU A 11 -13.73 -35.32 -16.24
C LEU A 11 -12.26 -34.99 -16.52
N ILE A 12 -11.60 -34.24 -15.62
CA ILE A 12 -10.19 -33.86 -15.76
C ILE A 12 -9.26 -35.08 -15.62
N CYS A 13 -9.65 -36.06 -14.79
CA CYS A 13 -8.89 -37.29 -14.59
C CYS A 13 -9.02 -38.28 -15.75
N LEU A 14 -10.14 -38.27 -16.48
CA LEU A 14 -10.35 -39.08 -17.69
C LEU A 14 -9.67 -38.50 -18.93
N LEU A 15 -9.56 -37.17 -19.04
CA LEU A 15 -8.91 -36.51 -20.17
C LEU A 15 -7.37 -36.65 -20.15
N SER A 16 -6.78 -36.74 -18.96
CA SER A 16 -5.33 -36.91 -18.78
C SER A 16 -4.84 -38.33 -19.11
N LEU A 17 -5.70 -39.35 -19.00
CA LEU A 17 -5.37 -40.73 -19.38
C LEU A 17 -5.26 -40.93 -20.90
N GLN A 18 -5.94 -40.10 -21.69
CA GLN A 18 -6.02 -40.24 -23.16
C GLN A 18 -4.85 -39.59 -23.91
N LEU A 19 -4.13 -38.66 -23.27
CA LEU A 19 -3.11 -37.82 -23.91
C LEU A 19 -1.66 -38.19 -23.54
N GLY A 20 -1.45 -39.22 -22.71
CA GLY A 20 -0.11 -39.74 -22.40
C GLY A 20 0.84 -38.75 -21.73
N VAL A 21 0.34 -37.64 -21.21
CA VAL A 21 1.12 -36.65 -20.46
C VAL A 21 1.12 -37.04 -18.99
N GLY A 22 2.31 -37.29 -18.44
CA GLY A 22 2.47 -37.60 -17.02
C GLY A 22 1.80 -36.54 -16.14
N CYS A 23 1.07 -37.01 -15.13
CA CYS A 23 0.25 -36.24 -14.17
C CYS A 23 0.96 -35.05 -13.48
N TRP A 24 2.28 -34.90 -13.68
CA TRP A 24 3.10 -33.83 -13.12
C TRP A 24 3.01 -32.49 -13.86
N VAL A 25 2.58 -32.43 -15.13
CA VAL A 25 2.57 -31.16 -15.89
C VAL A 25 1.28 -30.34 -15.69
N VAL A 26 0.21 -30.95 -15.16
CA VAL A 26 -1.09 -30.28 -14.99
C VAL A 26 -1.22 -29.57 -13.63
N LEU A 27 -0.37 -29.89 -12.65
CA LEU A 27 -0.43 -29.29 -11.32
C LEU A 27 0.19 -27.87 -11.26
N ASP A 28 1.17 -27.54 -12.10
CA ASP A 28 1.82 -26.22 -12.08
C ASP A 28 0.95 -25.11 -12.70
N VAL A 29 0.06 -25.44 -13.64
CA VAL A 29 -0.81 -24.45 -14.30
C VAL A 29 -2.06 -24.15 -13.46
N ILE A 30 -2.58 -25.15 -12.74
CA ILE A 30 -3.76 -24.96 -11.87
C ILE A 30 -3.39 -24.12 -10.64
N GLY A 31 -2.19 -24.28 -10.08
CA GLY A 31 -1.71 -23.45 -8.97
C GLY A 31 -1.57 -21.95 -9.31
N GLN A 32 -1.27 -21.61 -10.57
CA GLN A 32 -1.20 -20.20 -11.00
C GLN A 32 -2.54 -19.58 -11.37
N ALA A 33 -3.55 -20.39 -11.72
CA ALA A 33 -4.89 -19.90 -12.06
C ALA A 33 -5.69 -19.53 -10.79
N GLU A 34 -5.58 -20.31 -9.71
CA GLU A 34 -6.27 -20.03 -8.44
C GLU A 34 -5.72 -18.78 -7.74
N ALA A 35 -4.41 -18.52 -7.86
CA ALA A 35 -3.80 -17.28 -7.36
C ALA A 35 -4.21 -16.03 -8.15
N ARG A 36 -4.70 -16.18 -9.38
CA ARG A 36 -5.13 -15.06 -10.25
C ARG A 36 -6.58 -14.65 -10.01
N GLU A 37 -7.48 -15.55 -9.61
CA GLU A 37 -8.86 -15.16 -9.24
C GLU A 37 -8.90 -14.28 -7.98
N HIS A 38 -8.06 -14.55 -6.98
CA HIS A 38 -8.06 -13.76 -5.73
C HIS A 38 -7.52 -12.34 -5.86
N LEU A 39 -6.70 -12.04 -6.88
CA LEU A 39 -6.15 -10.70 -7.09
C LEU A 39 -7.09 -9.80 -7.92
N GLN A 40 -8.04 -10.39 -8.65
CA GLN A 40 -8.86 -9.66 -9.63
C GLN A 40 -10.17 -9.12 -9.03
N GLU A 41 -10.76 -9.79 -8.03
CA GLU A 41 -11.98 -9.33 -7.33
C GLU A 41 -11.75 -8.11 -6.42
N ALA A 42 -10.58 -7.95 -5.80
CA ALA A 42 -10.27 -6.78 -4.96
C ALA A 42 -10.20 -5.46 -5.76
N SER A 43 -9.92 -5.51 -7.07
CA SER A 43 -9.87 -4.28 -7.87
C SER A 43 -11.26 -3.73 -8.26
N TYR A 44 -12.32 -4.55 -8.23
CA TYR A 44 -13.65 -4.15 -8.70
C TYR A 44 -14.51 -3.48 -7.61
N SER A 45 -14.20 -3.70 -6.33
CA SER A 45 -14.89 -3.08 -5.19
C SER A 45 -14.32 -1.72 -4.76
N GLY A 46 -13.23 -1.25 -5.40
CA GLY A 46 -12.50 -0.04 -4.99
C GLY A 46 -11.68 -0.21 -3.70
N GLU A 47 -11.56 -1.45 -3.20
CA GLU A 47 -10.96 -1.77 -1.91
C GLU A 47 -9.67 -2.57 -2.11
N LEU A 48 -8.52 -1.95 -1.86
CA LEU A 48 -7.25 -2.66 -1.95
C LEU A 48 -7.12 -3.60 -0.75
N ILE A 49 -6.87 -4.88 -1.00
CA ILE A 49 -6.58 -5.88 0.04
C ILE A 49 -5.17 -6.40 -0.18
N LEU A 50 -4.32 -6.31 0.84
CA LEU A 50 -2.97 -6.85 0.84
C LEU A 50 -2.82 -7.80 2.04
N ASN A 51 -2.36 -9.03 1.80
CA ASN A 51 -2.19 -10.04 2.85
C ASN A 51 -3.44 -10.20 3.74
N ASN A 52 -4.63 -10.24 3.12
CA ASN A 52 -5.92 -10.31 3.80
C ASN A 52 -6.28 -9.09 4.68
N LYS A 53 -5.52 -7.99 4.60
CA LYS A 53 -5.81 -6.72 5.30
C LYS A 53 -6.31 -5.68 4.30
N LYS A 54 -7.44 -5.05 4.62
CA LYS A 54 -7.91 -3.86 3.90
C LYS A 54 -6.85 -2.76 4.00
N ILE A 55 -6.51 -2.18 2.87
CA ILE A 55 -5.57 -1.08 2.74
C ILE A 55 -6.31 0.18 2.33
N ASN A 56 -6.13 1.22 3.15
CA ASN A 56 -6.64 2.55 2.84
C ASN A 56 -5.63 3.30 1.99
N TRP A 57 -6.10 3.96 0.95
CA TRP A 57 -5.26 4.76 0.07
C TRP A 57 -5.99 6.05 -0.33
N MET A 58 -5.23 7.07 -0.69
CA MET A 58 -5.77 8.34 -1.16
C MET A 58 -4.79 9.06 -2.09
N ASN A 59 -5.31 9.95 -2.93
CA ASN A 59 -4.49 10.99 -3.54
C ASN A 59 -4.29 12.10 -2.51
N ALA A 60 -3.05 12.49 -2.30
CA ALA A 60 -2.68 13.56 -1.39
C ALA A 60 -1.66 14.49 -2.05
N GLU A 61 -1.69 15.74 -1.64
CA GLU A 61 -0.69 16.71 -2.02
C GLU A 61 0.54 16.51 -1.13
N ILE A 62 1.68 16.22 -1.75
CA ILE A 62 2.95 16.00 -1.07
C ILE A 62 3.78 17.27 -1.14
N THR A 63 4.17 17.77 0.01
CA THR A 63 5.09 18.90 0.15
C THR A 63 6.36 18.48 0.88
N ALA A 64 7.30 19.40 1.06
CA ALA A 64 8.50 19.16 1.83
C ALA A 64 8.79 20.31 2.80
N TYR A 65 9.16 19.95 4.02
CA TYR A 65 9.63 20.88 5.04
C TYR A 65 11.05 20.56 5.50
N THR A 66 11.66 21.57 6.10
CA THR A 66 13.03 21.50 6.60
C THR A 66 13.07 21.63 8.11
N TRP A 67 14.25 21.39 8.68
CA TRP A 67 14.50 21.51 10.10
C TRP A 67 13.99 22.83 10.69
N THR A 68 13.17 22.72 11.74
CA THR A 68 12.56 23.85 12.46
C THR A 68 13.23 24.15 13.80
N GLY A 69 14.13 23.28 14.27
CA GLY A 69 14.70 23.34 15.62
C GLY A 69 13.85 22.65 16.69
N ASN A 70 12.67 22.14 16.33
CA ASN A 70 11.73 21.52 17.27
C ASN A 70 11.61 20.01 17.02
N ARG A 71 11.15 19.29 18.05
CA ARG A 71 10.74 17.89 17.93
C ARG A 71 9.42 17.79 17.16
N THR A 72 9.18 16.63 16.58
CA THR A 72 7.91 16.29 15.95
C THR A 72 6.79 16.28 16.99
N TYR A 73 5.53 16.33 16.54
CA TYR A 73 4.38 16.20 17.43
C TYR A 73 4.43 14.96 18.34
N THR A 74 4.93 13.83 17.83
CA THR A 74 5.09 12.59 18.63
C THR A 74 6.30 12.61 19.58
N GLY A 75 7.07 13.70 19.62
CA GLY A 75 8.19 13.90 20.54
C GLY A 75 9.52 13.32 20.07
N THR A 76 9.60 12.84 18.83
CA THR A 76 10.85 12.35 18.20
C THR A 76 11.57 13.48 17.46
N TRP A 77 12.84 13.27 17.12
CA TRP A 77 13.54 14.17 16.20
C TRP A 77 13.23 13.76 14.75
N PRO A 78 12.90 14.73 13.86
CA PRO A 78 12.56 14.41 12.49
C PRO A 78 13.78 13.86 11.73
N GLU A 79 13.57 12.78 10.98
CA GLU A 79 14.62 12.04 10.28
C GLU A 79 14.31 11.96 8.78
N LYS A 80 15.29 12.32 7.95
CA LYS A 80 15.12 12.39 6.49
C LYS A 80 14.87 10.98 5.94
N GLY A 81 13.85 10.84 5.09
CA GLY A 81 13.48 9.54 4.51
C GLY A 81 12.65 8.66 5.44
N LYS A 82 12.22 9.21 6.59
CA LYS A 82 11.38 8.51 7.56
C LYS A 82 10.22 9.37 8.02
N THR A 83 10.47 10.59 8.47
CA THR A 83 9.44 11.42 9.11
C THR A 83 8.59 12.17 8.08
N VAL A 84 7.26 12.12 8.26
CA VAL A 84 6.29 12.97 7.57
C VAL A 84 5.36 13.63 8.57
N ALA A 85 4.93 14.86 8.26
CA ALA A 85 3.82 15.52 8.93
C ALA A 85 2.52 15.24 8.18
N VAL A 86 1.45 14.98 8.92
CA VAL A 86 0.14 14.61 8.37
C VAL A 86 -0.99 15.28 9.16
N ASP A 87 -2.21 15.18 8.63
CA ASP A 87 -3.42 15.42 9.39
C ASP A 87 -3.85 14.14 10.15
N PRO A 88 -3.83 14.13 11.50
CA PRO A 88 -4.18 12.96 12.31
C PRO A 88 -5.60 12.44 12.08
N GLU A 89 -6.54 13.29 11.64
CA GLU A 89 -7.92 12.88 11.36
C GLU A 89 -8.03 11.95 10.13
N ILE A 90 -7.03 11.99 9.24
CA ILE A 90 -7.00 11.20 8.00
C ILE A 90 -5.91 10.12 8.05
N ILE A 91 -4.72 10.46 8.55
CA ILE A 91 -3.63 9.51 8.78
C ILE A 91 -3.28 9.56 10.27
N PRO A 92 -3.67 8.56 11.07
CA PRO A 92 -3.32 8.52 12.50
C PRO A 92 -1.82 8.61 12.73
N LEU A 93 -1.41 9.33 13.76
CA LEU A 93 0.00 9.43 14.13
C LEU A 93 0.57 8.07 14.55
N GLY A 94 1.80 7.79 14.15
CA GLY A 94 2.46 6.50 14.28
C GLY A 94 2.30 5.61 13.04
N SER A 95 1.35 5.94 12.15
CA SER A 95 1.07 5.13 10.97
C SER A 95 2.26 5.07 10.01
N LYS A 96 2.43 3.92 9.35
CA LYS A 96 3.36 3.78 8.22
C LYS A 96 2.63 4.06 6.92
N VAL A 97 3.16 4.97 6.11
CA VAL A 97 2.59 5.34 4.82
C VAL A 97 3.59 5.10 3.70
N TYR A 98 3.12 4.59 2.58
CA TYR A 98 3.88 4.53 1.34
C TYR A 98 3.42 5.63 0.41
N ILE A 99 4.35 6.48 -0.01
CA ILE A 99 4.10 7.54 -0.98
C ILE A 99 4.67 7.08 -2.32
N LYS A 100 3.81 6.99 -3.33
CA LYS A 100 4.16 6.45 -4.64
C LYS A 100 5.39 7.17 -5.22
N GLY A 101 6.47 6.42 -5.45
CA GLY A 101 7.71 6.94 -6.02
C GLY A 101 8.57 7.79 -5.08
N LEU A 102 8.28 7.84 -3.77
CA LEU A 102 9.15 8.43 -2.75
C LEU A 102 9.58 7.42 -1.69
N GLY A 103 8.75 6.42 -1.40
CA GLY A 103 9.08 5.35 -0.45
C GLY A 103 8.15 5.29 0.75
N VAL A 104 8.62 4.65 1.82
CA VAL A 104 7.86 4.42 3.06
C VAL A 104 8.30 5.42 4.13
N PHE A 105 7.32 6.01 4.79
CA PHE A 105 7.48 7.01 5.84
C PHE A 105 6.63 6.67 7.04
N LYS A 106 6.87 7.37 8.14
CA LYS A 106 6.15 7.28 9.40
C LYS A 106 5.54 8.65 9.72
N ALA A 107 4.24 8.65 9.97
CA ALA A 107 3.50 9.81 10.44
C ALA A 107 3.92 10.12 11.88
N GLU A 108 4.82 11.08 12.08
CA GLU A 108 5.34 11.41 13.41
C GLU A 108 5.08 12.87 13.79
N ASP A 109 4.69 13.69 12.81
CA ASP A 109 4.59 15.13 12.97
C ASP A 109 3.23 15.67 12.50
N THR A 110 2.93 16.91 12.87
CA THR A 110 1.74 17.64 12.41
C THR A 110 2.10 19.09 12.13
N GLY A 111 1.27 19.80 11.37
CA GLY A 111 1.47 21.22 11.10
C GLY A 111 0.14 21.95 10.94
N SER A 112 0.11 23.25 11.25
CA SER A 112 -1.08 24.07 11.06
C SER A 112 -1.50 24.17 9.59
N ALA A 113 -0.54 24.13 8.67
CA ALA A 113 -0.76 24.14 7.23
C ALA A 113 -0.95 22.73 6.61
N VAL A 114 -0.75 21.67 7.40
CA VAL A 114 -0.86 20.27 6.95
C VAL A 114 -2.22 19.74 7.39
N LYS A 115 -3.25 20.11 6.63
CA LYS A 115 -4.66 19.81 6.91
C LYS A 115 -5.33 19.15 5.72
N GLY A 116 -6.23 18.21 5.97
CA GLY A 116 -6.84 17.41 4.93
C GLY A 116 -5.85 16.41 4.31
N LYS A 117 -5.97 16.19 3.00
CA LYS A 117 -5.14 15.23 2.24
C LYS A 117 -3.79 15.85 1.86
N VAL A 118 -3.06 16.36 2.84
CA VAL A 118 -1.72 16.94 2.67
C VAL A 118 -0.73 16.13 3.49
N VAL A 119 0.43 15.82 2.90
CA VAL A 119 1.53 15.12 3.57
C VAL A 119 2.80 15.91 3.35
N ASP A 120 3.42 16.37 4.43
CA ASP A 120 4.61 17.20 4.38
C ASP A 120 5.86 16.40 4.78
N MET A 121 6.74 16.14 3.83
CA MET A 121 7.89 15.26 4.02
C MET A 121 9.10 16.00 4.59
N TYR A 122 9.71 15.45 5.64
CA TYR A 122 10.95 16.00 6.15
C TYR A 122 12.13 15.65 5.24
N ILE A 123 12.82 16.68 4.74
CA ILE A 123 13.95 16.50 3.80
C ILE A 123 15.31 16.93 4.33
N GLY A 124 15.41 17.30 5.62
CA GLY A 124 16.65 17.79 6.24
C GLY A 124 16.73 19.31 6.30
N HIS A 125 17.93 19.88 6.14
CA HIS A 125 18.19 21.31 6.40
C HIS A 125 18.13 22.23 5.16
N SER A 126 18.10 21.67 3.94
CA SER A 126 18.21 22.48 2.72
C SER A 126 16.85 23.03 2.26
N LYS A 127 16.62 24.32 2.53
CA LYS A 127 15.42 25.04 2.05
C LYS A 127 15.32 25.09 0.53
N GLU A 128 16.47 25.15 -0.15
CA GLU A 128 16.53 25.11 -1.61
C GLU A 128 15.98 23.78 -2.15
N LYS A 129 16.37 22.65 -1.55
CA LYS A 129 15.82 21.34 -1.95
C LYS A 129 14.31 21.25 -1.72
N ALA A 130 13.79 21.86 -0.65
CA ALA A 130 12.34 21.90 -0.39
C ALA A 130 11.60 22.69 -1.48
N ARG A 131 12.14 23.84 -1.88
CA ARG A 131 11.57 24.66 -2.96
C ARG A 131 11.58 23.93 -4.30
N HIS A 132 12.67 23.26 -4.64
CA HIS A 132 12.77 22.47 -5.87
C HIS A 132 11.87 21.24 -5.87
N PHE A 133 11.63 20.63 -4.70
CA PHE A 133 10.68 19.53 -4.58
C PHE A 133 9.26 19.97 -4.96
N GLY A 134 8.85 21.17 -4.52
CA GLY A 134 7.56 21.77 -4.86
C GLY A 134 6.38 21.05 -4.19
N ARG A 135 5.20 21.21 -4.78
CA ARG A 135 3.96 20.50 -4.38
C ARG A 135 3.67 19.46 -5.45
N GLN A 136 3.36 18.23 -5.03
CA GLN A 136 3.19 17.11 -5.96
C GLN A 136 2.00 16.26 -5.54
N ASP A 137 1.04 16.05 -6.45
CA ASP A 137 -0.04 15.11 -6.20
C ASP A 137 0.46 13.68 -6.36
N ARG A 138 0.38 12.90 -5.28
CA ARG A 138 0.78 11.49 -5.29
C ARG A 138 -0.21 10.61 -4.56
N GLN A 139 -0.23 9.34 -4.95
CA GLN A 139 -0.97 8.32 -4.23
C GLN A 139 -0.23 7.96 -2.95
N VAL A 140 -0.96 7.96 -1.83
CA VAL A 140 -0.50 7.58 -0.50
C VAL A 140 -1.28 6.36 -0.06
N VAL A 141 -0.56 5.36 0.44
CA VAL A 141 -1.12 4.11 0.93
C VAL A 141 -0.79 3.99 2.41
N ILE A 142 -1.80 3.78 3.25
CA ILE A 142 -1.62 3.57 4.69
C ILE A 142 -1.38 2.08 4.90
N LEU A 143 -0.12 1.72 5.19
CA LEU A 143 0.33 0.33 5.34
C LEU A 143 -0.04 -0.23 6.71
N ASP A 144 0.12 0.60 7.74
CA ASP A 144 -0.20 0.23 9.11
C ASP A 144 -0.78 1.46 9.81
N ALA A 145 -2.09 1.43 10.05
CA ALA A 145 -2.75 2.45 10.84
C ALA A 145 -2.34 2.22 12.30
N ALA A 146 -1.72 3.21 12.92
CA ALA A 146 -1.54 3.19 14.36
C ALA A 146 -2.95 3.23 15.00
N GLY A 147 -3.24 2.22 15.80
CA GLY A 147 -4.53 2.03 16.46
C GLY A 147 -4.81 3.06 17.54
#